data_AF-C4IH40-F1
#
_entry.id   AF-C4IH40-F1
#
_cell.length_a   1.000
_cell.length_b   1.000
_cell.length_c   1.000
_cell.angle_alpha   90.00
_cell.angle_beta   90.00
_cell.angle_gamma   90.00
#
_symmetry.space_group_name_H-M   'P 1'
#
loop_
_entity.id
_entity.type
_entity.pdbx_description
1 polymer ?
#
loop_
_entity_poly.entity_id
_entity_poly.type
_entity_poly.pdbx_seq_one_letter_code
_entity_poly.pdbx_strand_id
1 'polypeptide(L)'
;MNQLVLKKKNELMKKKKGFTLVELIIVIAIIAVLAAVAIPKFGEVKKNSNVAADQANAKIIATAVASAIANGDESVYSASGVVDGEKIIKYIDGGKLPKVKSVNNGTWTIKYDKADGGKGVTVQIGNDYMYPVDKESDKKE
;
A
#
# COMPACT_ATOMS: atom_id res chain seq x y z
N MET A 1 32.81 -6.82 71.48
CA MET A 1 32.49 -6.12 70.22
C MET A 1 33.27 -6.80 69.10
N ASN A 2 32.67 -7.05 67.92
CA ASN A 2 33.26 -7.71 66.72
C ASN A 2 33.08 -9.23 66.51
N GLN A 3 31.85 -9.74 66.62
CA GLN A 3 31.47 -11.01 65.95
C GLN A 3 30.21 -10.87 65.07
N LEU A 4 29.48 -9.74 65.15
CA LEU A 4 28.21 -9.53 64.43
C LEU A 4 28.37 -8.97 63.01
N VAL A 5 29.54 -8.46 62.64
CA VAL A 5 29.74 -7.77 61.35
C VAL A 5 30.13 -8.72 60.21
N LEU A 6 30.67 -9.92 60.49
CA LEU A 6 31.14 -10.84 59.43
C LEU A 6 30.06 -11.78 58.85
N LYS A 7 28.92 -11.97 59.52
CA LYS A 7 27.89 -12.92 59.04
C LYS A 7 26.93 -12.36 57.98
N LYS A 8 26.99 -11.05 57.69
CA LYS A 8 26.01 -10.36 56.81
C LYS A 8 26.52 -10.03 55.40
N LYS A 9 27.73 -10.46 55.04
CA LYS A 9 28.31 -10.20 53.71
C LYS A 9 28.00 -11.29 52.66
N ASN A 10 27.53 -12.46 53.08
CA ASN A 10 27.19 -13.56 52.17
C ASN A 10 25.74 -13.58 51.68
N GLU A 11 24.84 -12.76 52.23
CA GLU A 11 23.44 -12.71 51.77
C GLU A 11 23.19 -11.75 50.59
N LEU A 12 24.20 -10.97 50.17
CA LEU A 12 24.06 -10.01 49.08
C LEU A 12 24.43 -10.57 47.70
N MET A 13 24.94 -11.80 47.62
CA MET A 13 25.16 -12.52 46.36
C MET A 13 23.86 -13.23 45.96
N LYS A 14 22.79 -12.47 45.66
CA LYS A 14 21.62 -13.02 44.95
C LYS A 14 22.14 -13.68 43.67
N LYS A 15 22.08 -15.01 43.57
CA LYS A 15 22.39 -15.76 42.35
C LYS A 15 21.53 -15.15 41.23
N LYS A 16 22.14 -14.34 40.35
CA LYS A 16 21.48 -13.87 39.15
C LYS A 16 21.21 -15.12 38.32
N LYS A 17 19.95 -15.55 38.25
CA LYS A 17 19.53 -16.57 37.28
C LYS A 17 19.70 -15.95 35.90
N GLY A 18 20.80 -16.28 35.23
CA GLY A 18 21.02 -15.91 33.84
C GLY A 18 20.14 -16.76 32.93
N PHE A 19 19.72 -16.17 31.81
CA PHE A 19 19.05 -16.89 30.73
C PHE A 19 20.00 -17.96 30.17
N THR A 20 19.52 -19.18 29.96
CA THR A 20 20.34 -20.23 29.37
C THR A 20 20.44 -20.02 27.85
N LEU A 21 21.58 -20.38 27.26
CA LEU A 21 21.73 -20.33 25.80
C LEU A 21 20.72 -21.25 25.09
N VAL A 22 20.34 -22.35 25.73
CA VAL A 22 19.35 -23.30 25.19
C VAL A 22 17.97 -22.66 25.11
N GLU A 23 17.54 -21.92 26.14
CA GLU A 23 16.27 -21.18 26.12
C GLU A 23 16.25 -20.17 24.95
N LEU A 24 17.38 -19.51 24.67
CA LEU A 24 17.46 -18.59 23.53
C LEU A 24 17.38 -19.30 22.18
N ILE A 25 18.07 -20.44 22.04
CA ILE A 25 18.13 -21.20 20.79
C ILE A 25 16.74 -21.74 20.41
N ILE A 26 15.95 -22.22 21.39
CA ILE A 26 14.60 -22.72 21.11
C ILE A 26 13.69 -21.58 20.65
N VAL A 27 13.80 -20.40 21.24
CA VAL A 27 12.98 -19.23 20.86
C VAL A 27 13.27 -18.81 19.41
N ILE A 28 14.54 -18.67 19.03
CA ILE A 28 14.90 -18.31 17.65
C ILE A 28 14.48 -19.40 16.66
N ALA A 29 14.53 -20.68 17.04
CA ALA A 29 14.08 -21.79 16.20
C ALA A 29 12.58 -21.71 15.91
N ILE A 30 11.75 -21.43 16.92
CA ILE A 30 10.30 -21.25 16.73
C ILE A 30 10.00 -20.03 15.86
N ILE A 31 10.68 -18.89 16.11
CA ILE A 31 10.52 -17.68 15.30
C ILE A 31 10.92 -17.93 13.84
N ALA A 32 11.98 -18.71 13.59
CA ALA A 32 12.42 -19.05 12.23
C ALA A 32 11.34 -19.84 11.46
N VAL A 33 10.68 -20.81 12.10
CA VAL A 33 9.60 -21.59 11.48
C VAL A 33 8.39 -20.70 11.17
N LEU A 34 7.98 -19.83 12.11
CA LEU A 34 6.86 -18.90 11.88
C LEU A 34 7.17 -17.90 10.77
N ALA A 35 8.38 -17.33 10.76
CA ALA A 35 8.82 -16.38 9.75
C ALA A 35 8.86 -17.00 8.35
N ALA A 36 9.29 -18.26 8.23
CA ALA A 36 9.36 -18.97 6.95
C ALA A 36 8.00 -19.06 6.24
N VAL A 37 6.89 -19.23 7.00
CA VAL A 37 5.54 -19.27 6.43
C VAL A 37 4.93 -17.87 6.28
N ALA A 38 5.22 -16.95 7.20
CA ALA A 38 4.61 -15.62 7.22
C ALA A 38 5.16 -14.68 6.14
N ILE A 39 6.47 -14.69 5.89
CA ILE A 39 7.15 -13.78 4.94
C ILE A 39 6.58 -13.89 3.51
N PRO A 40 6.46 -15.07 2.87
CA PRO A 40 5.95 -15.15 1.50
C PRO A 40 4.49 -14.68 1.40
N LYS A 41 3.64 -15.09 2.35
CA LYS A 41 2.22 -14.69 2.39
C LYS A 41 2.03 -13.17 2.54
N PHE A 42 2.85 -12.54 3.38
CA PHE A 42 2.75 -11.10 3.59
C PHE A 42 3.08 -10.29 2.33
N GLY A 43 4.02 -10.76 1.50
CA GLY A 43 4.37 -10.13 0.24
C GLY A 43 3.21 -10.06 -0.75
N GLU A 44 2.51 -11.18 -0.94
CA GLU A 44 1.35 -11.29 -1.84
C GLU A 44 0.18 -10.42 -1.37
N VAL A 45 -0.17 -10.50 -0.08
CA VAL A 45 -1.24 -9.68 0.51
C VAL A 45 -0.93 -8.19 0.34
N LYS A 46 0.32 -7.77 0.57
CA LYS A 46 0.73 -6.38 0.37
C LYS A 46 0.61 -5.95 -1.10
N LYS A 47 1.02 -6.80 -2.04
CA LYS A 47 0.88 -6.52 -3.48
C LYS A 47 -0.59 -6.34 -3.86
N ASN A 48 -1.45 -7.27 -3.46
CA ASN A 48 -2.88 -7.21 -3.78
C ASN A 48 -3.55 -6.00 -3.12
N SER A 49 -3.17 -5.66 -1.89
CA SER A 49 -3.66 -4.46 -1.20
C SER A 49 -3.25 -3.18 -1.94
N ASN A 50 -2.05 -3.13 -2.50
CA ASN A 50 -1.59 -1.99 -3.28
C ASN A 50 -2.35 -1.86 -4.61
N VAL A 51 -2.60 -2.98 -5.31
CA VAL A 51 -3.41 -2.99 -6.55
C VAL A 51 -4.84 -2.55 -6.27
N ALA A 52 -5.48 -3.08 -5.23
CA ALA A 52 -6.83 -2.68 -4.83
C ALA A 52 -6.91 -1.19 -4.45
N ALA A 53 -5.88 -0.67 -3.76
CA ALA A 53 -5.79 0.75 -3.45
C ALA A 53 -5.64 1.61 -4.73
N ASP A 54 -4.88 1.13 -5.71
CA ASP A 54 -4.72 1.81 -7.00
C ASP A 54 -6.03 1.80 -7.81
N GLN A 55 -6.78 0.69 -7.84
CA GLN A 55 -8.11 0.64 -8.45
C GLN A 55 -9.09 1.64 -7.81
N ALA A 56 -9.08 1.74 -6.47
CA ALA A 56 -9.89 2.73 -5.75
C ALA A 56 -9.47 4.17 -6.11
N ASN A 57 -8.17 4.45 -6.15
CA ASN A 57 -7.63 5.74 -6.57
C ASN A 57 -7.98 6.06 -8.04
N ALA A 58 -7.93 5.07 -8.92
CA ALA A 58 -8.31 5.22 -10.32
C ALA A 58 -9.78 5.59 -10.49
N LYS A 59 -10.67 5.06 -9.65
CA LYS A 59 -12.09 5.48 -9.62
C LYS A 59 -12.25 6.94 -9.19
N ILE A 60 -11.47 7.41 -8.21
CA ILE A 60 -11.46 8.82 -7.80
C ILE A 60 -11.02 9.69 -8.98
N ILE A 61 -9.92 9.33 -9.64
CA ILE A 61 -9.43 10.01 -10.84
C ILE A 61 -10.50 10.06 -11.92
N ALA A 62 -11.13 8.92 -12.25
CA ALA A 62 -12.16 8.85 -13.27
C ALA A 62 -13.37 9.72 -12.95
N THR A 63 -13.78 9.77 -11.67
CA THR A 63 -14.86 10.64 -11.19
C THR A 63 -14.49 12.12 -11.31
N ALA A 64 -13.22 12.47 -11.05
CA ALA A 64 -12.72 13.83 -11.22
C ALA A 64 -12.72 14.25 -12.70
N VAL A 65 -12.31 13.37 -13.61
CA VAL A 65 -12.42 13.61 -15.06
C VAL A 65 -13.88 13.81 -15.47
N ALA A 66 -14.79 12.93 -15.03
CA ALA A 66 -16.22 13.05 -15.33
C ALA A 66 -16.81 14.37 -14.78
N SER A 67 -16.41 14.78 -13.58
CA SER A 67 -16.80 16.05 -12.98
C SER A 67 -16.28 17.24 -13.78
N ALA A 68 -15.04 17.18 -14.28
CA ALA A 68 -14.49 18.24 -15.12
C ALA A 68 -15.30 18.44 -16.40
N ILE A 69 -15.62 17.33 -17.07
CA ILE A 69 -16.40 17.34 -18.31
C ILE A 69 -17.83 17.82 -18.07
N ALA A 70 -18.46 17.40 -16.97
CA ALA A 70 -19.81 17.84 -16.61
C ALA A 70 -19.86 19.36 -16.34
N ASN A 71 -18.75 19.94 -15.87
CA ASN A 71 -18.60 21.38 -15.70
C ASN A 71 -18.17 22.11 -16.98
N GLY A 72 -18.06 21.41 -18.12
CA GLY A 72 -17.67 21.98 -19.40
C GLY A 72 -16.20 22.37 -19.51
N ASP A 73 -15.34 21.87 -18.61
CA ASP A 73 -13.92 22.17 -18.64
C ASP A 73 -13.19 21.28 -19.65
N GLU A 74 -13.15 21.73 -20.89
CA GLU A 74 -12.44 21.03 -21.96
C GLU A 74 -10.91 21.15 -21.84
N SER A 75 -10.39 22.01 -20.95
CA SER A 75 -8.94 22.19 -20.80
C SER A 75 -8.24 20.96 -20.21
N VAL A 76 -8.99 20.08 -19.55
CA VAL A 76 -8.46 18.89 -18.87
C VAL A 76 -8.03 17.78 -19.83
N TYR A 77 -8.50 17.79 -21.08
CA TYR A 77 -8.18 16.76 -22.07
C TYR A 77 -7.67 17.36 -23.38
N SER A 78 -6.81 16.62 -24.08
CA SER A 78 -6.29 17.00 -25.40
C SER A 78 -7.26 16.59 -26.52
N ALA A 79 -7.01 17.06 -27.74
CA ALA A 79 -7.74 16.60 -28.93
C ALA A 79 -7.63 15.07 -29.16
N SER A 80 -6.58 14.43 -28.66
CA SER A 80 -6.38 12.97 -28.70
C SER A 80 -7.01 12.23 -27.51
N GLY A 81 -7.78 12.93 -26.66
CA GLY A 81 -8.44 12.38 -25.49
C GLY A 81 -7.52 12.09 -24.31
N VAL A 82 -6.25 12.53 -24.34
CA VAL A 82 -5.33 12.36 -23.20
C VAL A 82 -5.66 13.38 -22.13
N VAL A 83 -5.82 12.95 -20.88
CA VAL A 83 -6.16 13.83 -19.76
C VAL A 83 -4.89 14.24 -19.02
N ASP A 84 -4.81 15.54 -18.72
CA ASP A 84 -3.73 16.12 -17.92
C ASP A 84 -4.03 15.97 -16.43
N GLY A 85 -3.18 15.17 -15.76
CA GLY A 85 -3.28 14.89 -14.34
C GLY A 85 -3.24 16.13 -13.44
N GLU A 86 -2.56 17.20 -13.84
CA GLU A 86 -2.46 18.43 -13.05
C GLU A 86 -3.76 19.24 -13.09
N LYS A 87 -4.43 19.24 -14.24
CA LYS A 87 -5.66 20.02 -14.44
C LYS A 87 -6.87 19.42 -13.75
N ILE A 88 -6.88 18.10 -13.55
CA ILE A 88 -7.97 17.42 -12.84
C ILE A 88 -7.85 17.52 -11.32
N ILE A 89 -6.72 18.00 -10.77
CA ILE A 89 -6.50 18.14 -9.33
C ILE A 89 -7.60 18.98 -8.65
N LYS A 90 -8.10 20.00 -9.34
CA LYS A 90 -9.17 20.86 -8.83
C LYS A 90 -10.51 20.13 -8.63
N TYR A 91 -10.68 18.97 -9.25
CA TYR A 91 -11.86 18.11 -9.13
C TYR A 91 -11.61 16.89 -8.23
N ILE A 92 -10.43 16.79 -7.60
CA ILE A 92 -10.09 15.75 -6.63
C ILE A 92 -10.12 16.35 -5.24
N ASP A 93 -10.89 15.74 -4.34
CA ASP A 93 -10.90 16.13 -2.95
C ASP A 93 -9.50 15.93 -2.32
N GLY A 94 -9.00 16.96 -1.65
CA GLY A 94 -7.62 17.00 -1.14
C GLY A 94 -6.58 17.59 -2.09
N GLY A 95 -6.95 17.99 -3.31
CA GLY A 95 -6.11 18.83 -4.18
C GLY A 95 -4.77 18.22 -4.57
N LYS A 96 -4.69 16.88 -4.63
CA LYS A 96 -3.49 16.14 -5.06
C LYS A 96 -3.89 14.89 -5.83
N LEU A 97 -3.11 14.55 -6.85
CA LEU A 97 -3.24 13.26 -7.53
C LEU A 97 -2.74 12.13 -6.60
N PRO A 98 -3.52 11.05 -6.39
CA PRO A 98 -3.07 9.93 -5.58
C PRO A 98 -1.83 9.26 -6.23
N LYS A 99 -0.90 8.78 -5.42
CA LYS A 99 0.30 8.09 -5.91
C LYS A 99 -0.01 6.62 -6.17
N VAL A 100 0.55 6.09 -7.26
CA VAL A 100 0.55 4.66 -7.57
C VAL A 100 1.30 3.89 -6.47
N LYS A 101 0.72 2.78 -6.01
CA LYS A 101 1.29 1.93 -4.94
C LYS A 101 1.72 0.54 -5.42
N SER A 102 1.14 0.03 -6.49
CA SER A 102 1.41 -1.30 -7.03
C SER A 102 2.77 -1.41 -7.72
N VAL A 103 3.25 -0.31 -8.31
CA VAL A 103 4.51 -0.24 -9.05
C VAL A 103 5.36 0.90 -8.49
N ASN A 104 6.65 0.63 -8.25
CA ASN A 104 7.60 1.67 -7.88
C ASN A 104 7.71 2.70 -9.01
N ASN A 105 7.52 3.97 -8.66
CA ASN A 105 7.50 5.10 -9.61
C ASN A 105 6.46 4.95 -10.73
N GLY A 106 5.36 4.22 -10.47
CA GLY A 106 4.26 4.12 -11.42
C GLY A 106 3.61 5.47 -11.69
N THR A 107 3.17 5.66 -12.92
CA THR A 107 2.46 6.86 -13.38
C THR A 107 1.07 6.51 -13.88
N TRP A 108 0.14 7.43 -13.68
CA TRP A 108 -1.21 7.32 -14.20
C TRP A 108 -1.23 7.74 -15.66
N THR A 109 -1.77 6.88 -16.52
CA THR A 109 -2.18 7.26 -17.88
C THR A 109 -3.68 7.36 -17.90
N ILE A 110 -4.19 8.56 -18.18
CA ILE A 110 -5.63 8.87 -18.12
C ILE A 110 -6.07 9.28 -19.52
N LYS A 111 -7.13 8.64 -20.01
CA LYS A 111 -7.75 9.01 -21.29
C LYS A 111 -9.24 9.17 -21.11
N TYR A 112 -9.81 10.05 -21.92
CA TYR A 112 -11.22 10.30 -22.04
C TYR A 112 -11.62 10.15 -23.51
N ASP A 113 -12.50 9.20 -23.79
CA ASP A 113 -13.15 9.08 -25.09
C ASP A 113 -14.43 9.92 -25.12
N LYS A 114 -14.40 10.99 -25.93
CA LYS A 114 -15.53 11.92 -26.14
C LYS A 114 -16.70 11.26 -26.88
N ALA A 115 -16.47 10.16 -27.60
CA ALA A 115 -17.52 9.46 -28.34
C ALA A 115 -18.53 8.75 -27.42
N ASP A 116 -18.17 8.50 -26.17
CA ASP A 116 -18.91 7.59 -25.27
C ASP A 116 -19.72 8.28 -24.15
N GLY A 117 -19.95 9.59 -24.25
CA GLY A 117 -20.85 10.32 -23.34
C GLY A 117 -20.49 10.23 -21.85
N GLY A 118 -19.21 10.12 -21.52
CA GLY A 118 -18.73 10.03 -20.13
C GLY A 118 -18.40 8.62 -19.62
N LYS A 119 -18.67 7.57 -20.41
CA LYS A 119 -18.26 6.17 -20.10
C LYS A 119 -16.84 5.83 -20.56
N GLY A 120 -16.26 6.66 -21.42
CA GLY A 120 -14.95 6.46 -22.05
C GLY A 120 -13.74 6.88 -21.21
N VAL A 121 -13.87 7.07 -19.90
CA VAL A 121 -12.69 7.39 -19.06
C VAL A 121 -11.95 6.10 -18.73
N THR A 122 -10.69 6.01 -19.16
CA THR A 122 -9.78 4.92 -18.82
C THR A 122 -8.63 5.44 -17.98
N VAL A 123 -8.31 4.75 -16.90
CA VAL A 123 -7.17 5.03 -16.04
C VAL A 123 -6.29 3.79 -15.98
N GLN A 124 -5.03 3.93 -16.38
CA GLN A 124 -4.09 2.82 -16.52
C GLN A 124 -2.80 3.09 -15.74
N ILE A 125 -2.12 2.01 -15.36
CA ILE A 125 -0.73 2.02 -14.90
C ILE A 125 0.05 1.14 -15.88
N GLY A 126 0.93 1.75 -16.68
CA GLY A 126 1.54 1.04 -17.81
C GLY A 126 0.47 0.53 -18.77
N ASN A 127 0.37 -0.80 -18.92
CA ASN A 127 -0.63 -1.45 -19.78
C ASN A 127 -1.87 -1.94 -19.02
N ASP A 128 -1.85 -1.89 -17.68
CA ASP A 128 -2.90 -2.46 -16.86
C ASP A 128 -4.01 -1.45 -16.61
N TYR A 129 -5.27 -1.85 -16.87
CA TYR A 129 -6.44 -1.01 -16.61
C TYR A 129 -6.80 -1.05 -15.13
N MET A 130 -6.72 0.10 -14.47
CA MET A 130 -7.18 0.28 -13.10
C MET A 130 -8.62 0.79 -13.05
N TYR A 131 -9.07 1.46 -14.13
CA TYR A 131 -10.45 1.83 -14.35
C TYR A 131 -10.78 1.88 -15.86
N PRO A 132 -11.96 1.39 -16.29
CA PRO A 132 -12.84 0.52 -15.52
C PRO A 132 -12.10 -0.79 -15.19
N VAL A 133 -12.32 -1.33 -13.99
CA VAL A 133 -11.81 -2.67 -13.66
C VAL A 133 -12.58 -3.65 -14.54
N ASP A 134 -11.87 -4.33 -15.44
CA ASP A 134 -12.42 -5.41 -16.22
C ASP A 134 -12.86 -6.52 -15.26
N LYS A 135 -14.18 -6.72 -15.10
CA LYS A 135 -14.73 -7.73 -14.17
C LYS A 135 -14.32 -9.19 -14.50
N GLU A 136 -13.52 -9.39 -15.54
CA GLU A 136 -12.98 -10.67 -15.97
C GLU A 136 -11.57 -10.96 -15.42
N SER A 137 -10.80 -9.95 -15.00
CA SER A 137 -9.47 -10.17 -14.40
C SER A 137 -9.53 -10.71 -12.96
N ASP A 138 -10.65 -10.49 -12.25
CA ASP A 138 -10.95 -11.03 -10.92
C ASP A 138 -11.37 -12.53 -10.93
N LYS A 139 -11.46 -13.20 -12.09
CA LYS A 139 -11.86 -14.62 -12.19
C LYS A 139 -10.71 -15.63 -12.19
N LYS A 140 -9.47 -15.19 -11.94
CA LYS A 140 -8.33 -16.10 -11.80
C LYS A 140 -7.88 -16.15 -10.34
N GLU A 141 -8.71 -16.77 -9.50
CA GLU A 141 -8.26 -17.45 -8.28
C GLU A 141 -7.84 -18.89 -8.61
#